data_AF-Q40167-F1
#
_entry.id   AF-Q40167-F1
#
_cell.length_a   1.000
_cell.length_b   1.000
_cell.length_c   1.000
_cell.angle_alpha   90.00
_cell.angle_beta   90.00
_cell.angle_gamma   90.00
#
_symmetry.space_group_name_H-M   'P 1'
#
loop_
_entity.id
_entity.type
_entity.pdbx_description
1 polymer ?
#
loop_
_entity_poly.entity_id
_entity_poly.type
_entity_poly.pdbx_seq_one_letter_code
_entity_poly.pdbx_strand_id
1 'polypeptide(L)'
;MENGTKGKLTVSSSLQIEQPLPPSKLWKIIVVASIAAGVQFGWALQLSLLTPYVQLLGIPHRFASFIWLCGPISGMIVQPVVGYYSDNCSSRFGRRRPFIAAGAALVTIAVFLIGFAADLGHASGDPLGKGSKPRAIAVFVVGFWILDVANNMLQGPCRALLADLSGGKSGKMRTANAFFSFFKAVGNILGYAAGSYSRLFKVFPFSKTKACDMYRANLKSCFFIAIFLLLSLTTLALTLVRENELPEKEELEIDEKLSGAGKSKVPFFGEIFGALKDLPRPMWILLLVTCLNWIAWFPFFLYDTDWMAKEVFGGQVGDAKLYDLGVRAGALGLLLQSVVLGFMSLGVEFLGKKIGGAKRLWGILNFVLAICLAMTILVTKMAEKSRGHDAAGTLMGPTPGVKIGALLLFAALGIPLAVTFSIPFALAS
;
A
#
# COMPACT_ATOMS: atom_id res chain seq x y z
N MET A 1 3.48 54.07 36.63
CA MET A 1 2.73 53.64 35.43
C MET A 1 3.46 52.45 34.85
N GLU A 2 2.78 51.31 34.86
CA GLU A 2 3.24 50.01 34.36
C GLU A 2 3.78 50.09 32.93
N ASN A 3 4.85 49.35 32.65
CA ASN A 3 5.09 48.84 31.31
C ASN A 3 5.56 47.39 31.43
N GLY A 4 4.58 46.49 31.41
CA GLY A 4 4.79 45.05 31.35
C GLY A 4 5.33 44.64 29.98
N THR A 5 6.62 44.36 29.91
CA THR A 5 7.23 43.70 28.75
C THR A 5 6.96 42.20 28.88
N LYS A 6 5.87 41.73 28.27
CA LYS A 6 5.61 40.30 28.07
C LYS A 6 6.74 39.71 27.21
N GLY A 7 7.67 39.00 27.85
CA GLY A 7 8.60 38.13 27.15
C GLY A 7 7.81 37.08 26.37
N LYS A 8 7.82 37.17 25.04
CA LYS A 8 7.38 36.07 24.18
C LYS A 8 8.35 34.92 24.40
N LEU A 9 7.93 33.92 25.18
CA LEU A 9 8.49 32.58 25.16
C LEU A 9 8.29 32.03 23.75
N THR A 10 9.32 32.16 22.91
CA THR A 10 9.45 31.37 21.68
C THR A 10 9.64 29.93 22.12
N VAL A 11 8.55 29.16 22.12
CA VAL A 11 8.59 27.71 22.18
C VAL A 11 9.44 27.26 21.00
N SER A 12 10.65 26.80 21.29
CA SER A 12 11.54 26.20 20.31
C SER A 12 10.82 24.99 19.73
N SER A 13 10.43 25.09 18.45
CA SER A 13 9.85 23.97 17.71
C SER A 13 10.85 22.81 17.75
N SER A 14 10.39 21.62 18.14
CA SER A 14 11.17 20.38 18.24
C SER A 14 11.73 19.88 16.90
N LEU A 15 11.49 20.60 15.80
CA LEU A 15 12.18 20.45 14.52
C LEU A 15 13.56 21.13 14.54
N GLN A 16 14.39 20.85 15.55
CA GLN A 16 15.82 21.14 15.43
C GLN A 16 16.35 20.31 14.27
N ILE A 17 17.01 20.99 13.32
CA ILE A 17 17.64 20.40 12.15
C ILE A 17 18.69 19.41 12.65
N GLU A 18 18.34 18.12 12.64
CA GLU A 18 19.19 16.99 12.98
C GLU A 18 20.51 17.15 12.21
N GLN A 19 21.64 17.20 12.92
CA GLN A 19 22.95 17.32 12.27
C GLN A 19 23.10 16.18 11.24
N PRO A 20 23.53 16.47 10.01
CA PRO A 20 23.56 15.47 8.95
C PRO A 20 24.52 14.33 9.33
N LEU A 21 23.96 13.16 9.65
CA LEU A 21 24.69 11.92 9.88
C LEU A 21 25.73 11.69 8.75
N PRO A 22 26.91 11.12 9.05
CA PRO A 22 27.90 10.82 8.02
C PRO A 22 27.26 9.89 6.97
N PRO A 23 27.29 10.27 5.69
CA PRO A 23 26.42 9.67 4.70
C PRO A 23 26.88 8.25 4.37
N SER A 24 25.99 7.28 4.53
CA SER A 24 26.32 5.86 4.42
C SER A 24 26.73 5.43 2.99
N LYS A 25 27.38 4.26 2.88
CA LYS A 25 27.76 3.68 1.59
C LYS A 25 26.50 3.32 0.78
N LEU A 26 26.54 3.55 -0.54
CA LEU A 26 25.39 3.37 -1.43
C LEU A 26 24.73 1.98 -1.34
N TRP A 27 25.52 0.93 -1.16
CA TRP A 27 24.99 -0.43 -1.03
C TRP A 27 24.04 -0.58 0.17
N LYS A 28 24.28 0.12 1.29
CA LYS A 28 23.39 0.09 2.46
C LYS A 28 22.02 0.67 2.11
N ILE A 29 22.00 1.77 1.35
CA ILE A 29 20.78 2.42 0.85
C ILE A 29 20.01 1.46 -0.05
N ILE A 30 20.70 0.79 -0.99
CA ILE A 30 20.07 -0.19 -1.91
C ILE A 30 19.45 -1.34 -1.12
N VAL A 31 20.18 -1.91 -0.15
CA VAL A 31 19.68 -3.02 0.65
C VAL A 31 18.44 -2.62 1.47
N VAL A 32 18.44 -1.47 2.15
CA VAL A 32 17.23 -1.01 2.88
C VAL A 32 16.09 -0.68 1.92
N ALA A 33 16.39 -0.05 0.78
CA ALA A 33 15.38 0.25 -0.24
C ALA A 33 14.72 -1.01 -0.81
N SER A 34 15.44 -2.14 -0.85
CA SER A 34 14.90 -3.41 -1.34
C SER A 34 13.71 -3.93 -0.53
N ILE A 35 13.60 -3.60 0.76
CA ILE A 35 12.45 -3.96 1.61
C ILE A 35 11.13 -3.50 0.97
N ALA A 36 11.16 -2.37 0.25
CA ALA A 36 10.00 -1.84 -0.46
C ALA A 36 9.41 -2.82 -1.48
N ALA A 37 10.23 -3.69 -2.07
CA ALA A 37 9.77 -4.71 -3.01
C ALA A 37 8.88 -5.75 -2.32
N GLY A 38 9.31 -6.28 -1.16
CA GLY A 38 8.51 -7.25 -0.39
C GLY A 38 7.19 -6.67 0.08
N VAL A 39 7.22 -5.41 0.55
CA VAL A 39 6.02 -4.71 1.00
C VAL A 39 5.04 -4.46 -0.14
N GLN A 40 5.52 -3.96 -1.28
CA GLN A 40 4.66 -3.70 -2.43
C GLN A 40 4.14 -4.97 -3.08
N PHE A 41 4.91 -6.06 -3.05
CA PHE A 41 4.40 -7.37 -3.46
C PHE A 41 3.16 -7.76 -2.64
N GLY A 42 3.21 -7.59 -1.31
CA GLY A 42 2.06 -7.82 -0.43
C GLY A 42 0.87 -6.92 -0.76
N TRP A 43 1.11 -5.61 -0.94
CA TRP A 43 0.07 -4.66 -1.33
C TRP A 43 -0.58 -5.00 -2.68
N ALA A 44 0.21 -5.40 -3.67
CA ALA A 44 -0.30 -5.81 -4.96
C ALA A 44 -1.22 -7.05 -4.85
N LEU A 45 -0.87 -8.04 -4.02
CA LEU A 45 -1.75 -9.18 -3.76
C LEU A 45 -3.02 -8.76 -2.99
N GLN A 46 -2.88 -7.87 -2.01
CA GLN A 46 -4.00 -7.34 -1.23
C GLN A 46 -5.02 -6.62 -2.13
N LEU A 47 -4.56 -5.74 -3.02
CA LEU A 47 -5.42 -5.02 -3.96
C LEU A 47 -6.04 -5.94 -5.02
N SER A 48 -5.26 -6.87 -5.58
CA SER A 48 -5.72 -7.68 -6.71
C SER A 48 -6.57 -8.92 -6.35
N LEU A 49 -6.44 -9.46 -5.12
CA LEU A 49 -7.04 -10.76 -4.78
C LEU A 49 -7.92 -10.73 -3.53
N LEU A 50 -7.78 -9.73 -2.66
CA LEU A 50 -8.38 -9.82 -1.33
C LEU A 50 -9.86 -9.46 -1.32
N THR A 51 -10.33 -8.55 -2.18
CA THR A 51 -11.78 -8.31 -2.37
C THR A 51 -12.50 -9.53 -2.95
N PRO A 52 -12.00 -10.21 -4.01
CA PRO A 52 -12.59 -11.48 -4.45
C PRO A 52 -12.60 -12.54 -3.34
N TYR A 53 -11.53 -12.64 -2.55
CA TYR A 53 -11.45 -13.61 -1.46
C TYR A 53 -12.47 -13.34 -0.35
N VAL A 54 -12.69 -12.07 0.04
CA VAL A 54 -13.77 -11.64 0.96
C VAL A 54 -15.12 -12.20 0.53
N GLN A 55 -15.43 -12.11 -0.76
CA GLN A 55 -16.71 -12.58 -1.29
C GLN A 55 -16.79 -14.11 -1.33
N LEU A 56 -15.68 -14.78 -1.66
CA LEU A 56 -15.59 -16.25 -1.60
C LEU A 56 -15.73 -16.81 -0.18
N LEU A 57 -15.46 -16.02 0.86
CA LEU A 57 -15.72 -16.39 2.26
C LEU A 57 -17.21 -16.26 2.63
N GLY A 58 -18.04 -15.67 1.77
CA GLY A 58 -19.47 -15.51 1.95
C GLY A 58 -19.90 -14.12 2.44
N ILE A 59 -18.97 -13.15 2.49
CA ILE A 59 -19.31 -11.77 2.85
C ILE A 59 -20.03 -11.09 1.68
N PRO A 60 -21.25 -10.55 1.88
CA PRO A 60 -21.94 -9.82 0.82
C PRO A 60 -21.10 -8.67 0.28
N HIS A 61 -21.14 -8.46 -1.04
CA HIS A 61 -20.37 -7.44 -1.76
C HIS A 61 -20.42 -6.05 -1.11
N ARG A 62 -21.60 -5.61 -0.63
CA ARG A 62 -21.80 -4.32 0.04
C ARG A 62 -20.96 -4.12 1.31
N PHE A 63 -20.53 -5.20 1.96
CA PHE A 63 -19.73 -5.13 3.20
C PHE A 63 -18.22 -5.14 2.95
N ALA A 64 -17.77 -5.37 1.71
CA ALA A 64 -16.34 -5.36 1.38
C ALA A 64 -15.71 -3.99 1.69
N SER A 65 -16.38 -2.88 1.36
CA SER A 65 -15.91 -1.52 1.68
C SER A 65 -15.68 -1.29 3.18
N PHE A 66 -16.50 -1.89 4.05
CA PHE A 66 -16.33 -1.73 5.51
C PHE A 66 -15.08 -2.43 6.02
N ILE A 67 -14.73 -3.58 5.44
CA ILE A 67 -13.49 -4.29 5.79
C ILE A 67 -12.28 -3.46 5.39
N TRP A 68 -12.30 -2.88 4.19
CA TRP A 68 -11.23 -2.04 3.66
C TRP A 68 -11.04 -0.71 4.40
N LEU A 69 -11.96 -0.33 5.28
CA LEU A 69 -11.83 0.90 6.08
C LEU A 69 -10.61 0.88 7.02
N CYS A 70 -10.11 -0.31 7.38
CA CYS A 70 -8.89 -0.43 8.18
C CYS A 70 -7.66 0.15 7.51
N GLY A 71 -7.56 0.13 6.17
CA GLY A 71 -6.43 0.72 5.44
C GLY A 71 -6.28 2.22 5.73
N PRO A 72 -7.29 3.05 5.43
CA PRO A 72 -7.27 4.48 5.76
C PRO A 72 -7.16 4.77 7.26
N ILE A 73 -7.89 4.05 8.12
CA ILE A 73 -7.84 4.26 9.57
C ILE A 73 -6.44 3.98 10.13
N SER A 74 -5.85 2.84 9.77
CA SER A 74 -4.50 2.50 10.20
C SER A 74 -3.46 3.46 9.61
N GLY A 75 -3.61 3.91 8.36
CA GLY A 75 -2.75 4.94 7.78
C GLY A 75 -2.78 6.25 8.58
N MET A 76 -3.96 6.70 9.00
CA MET A 76 -4.16 7.93 9.77
C MET A 76 -3.59 7.87 11.18
N ILE A 77 -3.70 6.72 11.86
CA ILE A 77 -3.34 6.58 13.28
C ILE A 77 -1.95 5.95 13.44
N VAL A 78 -1.68 4.84 12.76
CA VAL A 78 -0.47 4.03 12.97
C VAL A 78 0.75 4.73 12.42
N GLN A 79 0.70 5.35 11.24
CA GLN A 79 1.88 6.00 10.66
C GLN A 79 2.44 7.13 11.56
N PRO A 80 1.61 8.08 12.05
CA PRO A 80 2.12 9.13 12.94
C PRO A 80 2.61 8.58 14.29
N VAL A 81 1.87 7.64 14.88
CA VAL A 81 2.21 7.03 16.17
C VAL A 81 3.54 6.28 16.08
N VAL A 82 3.67 5.40 15.10
CA VAL A 82 4.91 4.63 14.89
C VAL A 82 6.05 5.54 14.47
N GLY A 83 5.80 6.58 13.68
CA GLY A 83 6.78 7.62 13.38
C GLY A 83 7.41 8.16 14.66
N TYR A 84 6.59 8.78 15.51
CA TYR A 84 7.01 9.37 16.78
C TYR A 84 7.71 8.39 17.73
N TYR A 85 7.14 7.20 17.96
CA TYR A 85 7.79 6.22 18.85
C TYR A 85 9.07 5.64 18.26
N SER A 86 9.16 5.52 16.93
CA SER A 86 10.39 5.11 16.27
C SER A 86 11.46 6.19 16.31
N ASP A 87 11.09 7.48 16.26
CA ASP A 87 12.02 8.61 16.43
C ASP A 87 12.64 8.63 17.84
N ASN A 88 11.89 8.22 18.86
CA ASN A 88 12.31 8.30 20.26
C ASN A 88 12.88 6.99 20.83
N CYS A 89 13.11 5.98 19.99
CA CYS A 89 13.54 4.66 20.44
C CYS A 89 15.07 4.57 20.63
N SER A 90 15.50 4.14 21.82
CA SER A 90 16.91 3.97 22.19
C SER A 90 17.35 2.50 22.30
N SER A 91 16.68 1.60 21.57
CA SER A 91 16.96 0.16 21.62
C SER A 91 18.38 -0.19 21.15
N ARG A 92 18.99 -1.23 21.74
CA ARG A 92 20.31 -1.79 21.33
C ARG A 92 20.38 -2.23 19.86
N PHE A 93 19.23 -2.43 19.23
CA PHE A 93 19.12 -2.83 17.83
C PHE A 93 19.04 -1.62 16.89
N GLY A 94 19.14 -0.40 17.40
CA GLY A 94 18.90 0.84 16.66
C GLY A 94 17.50 1.40 16.92
N ARG A 95 17.28 2.61 16.40
CA ARG A 95 16.10 3.45 16.57
C ARG A 95 14.93 2.97 15.71
N ARG A 96 15.16 2.72 14.40
CA ARG A 96 14.08 2.33 13.45
C ARG A 96 13.90 0.84 13.31
N ARG A 97 14.99 0.07 13.41
CA ARG A 97 15.04 -1.39 13.14
C ARG A 97 14.01 -2.22 13.93
N PRO A 98 13.75 -1.99 15.23
CA PRO A 98 12.76 -2.77 15.98
C PRO A 98 11.36 -2.66 15.41
N PHE A 99 10.94 -1.47 14.96
CA PHE A 99 9.63 -1.24 14.38
C PHE A 99 9.49 -1.90 13.00
N ILE A 100 10.55 -1.87 12.19
CA ILE A 100 10.58 -2.58 10.90
C ILE A 100 10.47 -4.10 11.12
N ALA A 101 11.23 -4.66 12.06
CA ALA A 101 11.20 -6.08 12.37
C ALA A 101 9.84 -6.53 12.92
N ALA A 102 9.27 -5.78 13.88
CA ALA A 102 7.97 -6.07 14.45
C ALA A 102 6.86 -5.94 13.40
N GLY A 103 6.92 -4.94 12.51
CA GLY A 103 6.00 -4.81 11.37
C GLY A 103 6.07 -6.03 10.45
N ALA A 104 7.27 -6.51 10.10
CA ALA A 104 7.44 -7.68 9.23
C ALA A 104 6.93 -8.98 9.89
N ALA A 105 7.13 -9.12 11.20
CA ALA A 105 6.58 -10.23 11.97
C ALA A 105 5.05 -10.19 12.01
N LEU A 106 4.45 -9.02 12.24
CA LEU A 106 2.99 -8.84 12.24
C LEU A 106 2.39 -9.08 10.85
N VAL A 107 3.04 -8.64 9.76
CA VAL A 107 2.62 -8.97 8.38
C VAL A 107 2.61 -10.48 8.20
N THR A 108 3.63 -11.19 8.68
CA THR A 108 3.70 -12.65 8.60
C THR A 108 2.51 -13.30 9.29
N ILE A 109 2.24 -12.93 10.55
CA ILE A 109 1.11 -13.44 11.33
C ILE A 109 -0.22 -13.16 10.61
N ALA A 110 -0.42 -11.93 10.14
CA ALA A 110 -1.62 -11.49 9.45
C ALA A 110 -1.88 -12.30 8.17
N VAL A 111 -0.84 -12.47 7.35
CA VAL A 111 -0.94 -13.23 6.09
C VAL A 111 -1.21 -14.70 6.35
N PHE A 112 -0.66 -15.29 7.42
CA PHE A 112 -1.04 -16.64 7.85
C PHE A 112 -2.53 -16.73 8.24
N LEU A 113 -3.02 -15.80 9.05
CA LEU A 113 -4.44 -15.76 9.45
C LEU A 113 -5.35 -15.65 8.22
N ILE A 114 -5.03 -14.77 7.28
CA ILE A 114 -5.79 -14.56 6.04
C ILE A 114 -5.75 -15.81 5.15
N GLY A 115 -4.56 -16.33 4.89
CA GLY A 115 -4.36 -17.47 4.00
C GLY A 115 -5.05 -18.74 4.51
N PHE A 116 -5.02 -18.96 5.83
CA PHE A 116 -5.65 -20.11 6.48
C PHE A 116 -7.04 -19.83 7.06
N ALA A 117 -7.64 -18.65 6.82
CA ALA A 117 -8.93 -18.27 7.39
C ALA A 117 -10.02 -19.32 7.16
N ALA A 118 -10.09 -19.87 5.94
CA ALA A 118 -11.04 -20.92 5.60
C ALA A 118 -10.79 -22.25 6.35
N ASP A 119 -9.52 -22.64 6.53
CA ASP A 119 -9.17 -23.88 7.25
C ASP A 119 -9.37 -23.73 8.75
N LEU A 120 -8.96 -22.58 9.32
CA LEU A 120 -9.16 -22.25 10.73
C LEU A 120 -10.65 -22.14 11.06
N GLY A 121 -11.44 -21.52 10.19
CA GLY A 121 -12.90 -21.48 10.33
C GLY A 121 -13.51 -22.88 10.31
N HIS A 122 -13.08 -23.74 9.37
CA HIS A 122 -13.55 -25.12 9.31
C HIS A 122 -13.15 -25.95 10.54
N ALA A 123 -11.88 -25.88 10.95
CA ALA A 123 -11.40 -26.55 12.17
C ALA A 123 -12.12 -26.05 13.42
N SER A 124 -12.52 -24.78 13.42
CA SER A 124 -13.33 -24.18 14.48
C SER A 124 -14.81 -24.51 14.35
N GLY A 125 -15.27 -25.25 13.33
CA GLY A 125 -16.64 -25.75 13.18
C GLY A 125 -17.51 -25.08 12.10
N ASP A 126 -16.94 -24.29 11.18
CA ASP A 126 -17.68 -23.80 10.01
C ASP A 126 -17.99 -24.94 9.01
N PRO A 127 -19.15 -24.87 8.32
CA PRO A 127 -19.54 -25.87 7.33
C PRO A 127 -18.63 -25.86 6.09
N LEU A 128 -18.38 -27.04 5.51
CA LEU A 128 -17.59 -27.21 4.29
C LEU A 128 -18.31 -26.76 3.00
N GLY A 129 -19.62 -26.48 3.07
CA GLY A 129 -20.46 -26.15 1.91
C GLY A 129 -20.46 -24.67 1.47
N LYS A 130 -21.39 -24.36 0.55
CA LYS A 130 -21.71 -23.00 0.09
C LYS A 130 -22.59 -22.32 1.15
N GLY A 131 -22.15 -21.19 1.69
CA GLY A 131 -22.86 -20.45 2.74
C GLY A 131 -21.94 -19.50 3.51
N SER A 132 -22.51 -18.73 4.44
CA SER A 132 -21.75 -17.85 5.33
C SER A 132 -20.88 -18.68 6.29
N LYS A 133 -19.59 -18.33 6.37
CA LYS A 133 -18.59 -18.99 7.23
C LYS A 133 -18.15 -18.01 8.32
N PRO A 134 -18.96 -17.80 9.38
CA PRO A 134 -18.76 -16.69 10.31
C PRO A 134 -17.42 -16.77 11.05
N ARG A 135 -16.92 -17.96 11.37
CA ARG A 135 -15.63 -18.11 12.06
C ARG A 135 -14.46 -17.82 11.13
N ALA A 136 -14.51 -18.30 9.88
CA ALA A 136 -13.54 -17.95 8.84
C ALA A 136 -13.54 -16.45 8.55
N ILE A 137 -14.72 -15.83 8.50
CA ILE A 137 -14.88 -14.38 8.32
C ILE A 137 -14.23 -13.62 9.49
N ALA A 138 -14.47 -14.02 10.73
CA ALA A 138 -13.86 -13.36 11.90
C ALA A 138 -12.32 -13.45 11.87
N VAL A 139 -11.76 -14.64 11.61
CA VAL A 139 -10.31 -14.84 11.47
C VAL A 139 -9.74 -13.99 10.34
N PHE A 140 -10.43 -13.95 9.19
CA PHE A 140 -10.03 -13.13 8.06
C PHE A 140 -10.04 -11.63 8.40
N VAL A 141 -11.11 -11.11 9.01
CA VAL A 141 -11.23 -9.69 9.35
C VAL A 141 -10.14 -9.27 10.34
N VAL A 142 -9.88 -10.08 11.37
CA VAL A 142 -8.80 -9.83 12.32
C VAL A 142 -7.44 -9.84 11.62
N GLY A 143 -7.17 -10.86 10.80
CA GLY A 143 -5.94 -10.93 10.01
C GLY A 143 -5.77 -9.75 9.07
N PHE A 144 -6.83 -9.33 8.39
CA PHE A 144 -6.84 -8.19 7.46
C PHE A 144 -6.53 -6.87 8.19
N TRP A 145 -7.14 -6.62 9.35
CA TRP A 145 -6.84 -5.44 10.17
C TRP A 145 -5.39 -5.42 10.67
N ILE A 146 -4.88 -6.57 11.13
CA ILE A 146 -3.47 -6.68 11.53
C ILE A 146 -2.56 -6.42 10.33
N LEU A 147 -2.90 -6.91 9.14
CA LEU A 147 -2.12 -6.70 7.92
C LEU A 147 -1.95 -5.21 7.61
N ASP A 148 -3.03 -4.44 7.63
CA ASP A 148 -2.99 -3.00 7.34
C ASP A 148 -2.21 -2.22 8.41
N VAL A 149 -2.42 -2.54 9.70
CA VAL A 149 -1.62 -1.95 10.79
C VAL A 149 -0.13 -2.26 10.60
N ALA A 150 0.21 -3.51 10.31
CA ALA A 150 1.58 -3.97 10.14
C ALA A 150 2.26 -3.33 8.91
N ASN A 151 1.53 -3.23 7.79
CA ASN A 151 2.00 -2.57 6.58
C ASN A 151 2.32 -1.09 6.83
N ASN A 152 1.43 -0.37 7.52
CA ASN A 152 1.64 1.03 7.87
C ASN A 152 2.80 1.22 8.86
N MET A 153 2.90 0.33 9.86
CA MET A 153 4.00 0.30 10.83
C MET A 153 5.36 0.03 10.19
N LEU A 154 5.42 -0.77 9.12
CA LEU A 154 6.67 -1.10 8.44
C LEU A 154 7.10 0.00 7.47
N GLN A 155 6.17 0.56 6.67
CA GLN A 155 6.51 1.51 5.60
C GLN A 155 7.10 2.83 6.11
N GLY A 156 6.55 3.39 7.18
CA GLY A 156 7.00 4.69 7.73
C GLY A 156 8.47 4.65 8.17
N PRO A 157 8.81 3.80 9.16
CA PRO A 157 10.19 3.63 9.63
C PRO A 157 11.18 3.21 8.55
N CYS A 158 10.77 2.42 7.55
CA CYS A 158 11.65 2.09 6.41
C CYS A 158 12.06 3.33 5.61
N ARG A 159 11.12 4.26 5.36
CA ARG A 159 11.43 5.52 4.67
C ARG A 159 12.28 6.44 5.52
N ALA A 160 11.98 6.53 6.81
CA ALA A 160 12.79 7.30 7.76
C ALA A 160 14.23 6.77 7.82
N LEU A 161 14.42 5.44 7.87
CA LEU A 161 15.74 4.82 7.86
C LEU A 161 16.53 5.13 6.57
N LEU A 162 15.87 5.20 5.41
CA LEU A 162 16.51 5.63 4.16
C LEU A 162 16.93 7.11 4.19
N ALA A 163 16.13 7.95 4.83
CA ALA A 163 16.46 9.35 5.05
C ALA A 163 17.67 9.49 5.98
N ASP A 164 17.69 8.77 7.10
CA ASP A 164 18.79 8.72 8.08
C ASP A 164 20.10 8.27 7.39
N LEU A 165 20.04 7.22 6.56
CA LEU A 165 21.20 6.71 5.79
C LEU A 165 21.73 7.67 4.72
N SER A 166 20.90 8.61 4.27
CA SER A 166 21.27 9.62 3.28
C SER A 166 22.05 10.79 3.90
N GLY A 167 22.07 10.91 5.23
CA GLY A 167 22.89 11.87 5.97
C GLY A 167 22.60 13.32 5.61
N GLY A 168 21.32 13.67 5.43
CA GLY A 168 20.86 15.02 5.08
C GLY A 168 21.31 15.56 3.71
N LYS A 169 22.09 14.81 2.91
CA LYS A 169 22.55 15.25 1.59
C LYS A 169 21.46 15.06 0.54
N SER A 170 20.95 16.16 -0.03
CA SER A 170 19.88 16.15 -1.04
C SER A 170 20.17 15.23 -2.23
N GLY A 171 21.44 15.13 -2.66
CA GLY A 171 21.87 14.21 -3.72
C GLY A 171 21.63 12.73 -3.38
N LYS A 172 22.02 12.29 -2.18
CA LYS A 172 21.83 10.90 -1.73
C LYS A 172 20.38 10.60 -1.39
N MET A 173 19.64 11.56 -0.84
CA MET A 173 18.20 11.43 -0.59
C MET A 173 17.44 11.16 -1.88
N ARG A 174 17.76 11.89 -2.95
CA ARG A 174 17.19 11.65 -4.29
C ARG A 174 17.52 10.24 -4.80
N THR A 175 18.76 9.78 -4.63
CA THR A 175 19.15 8.41 -5.00
C THR A 175 18.42 7.35 -4.16
N ALA A 176 18.26 7.56 -2.85
CA ALA A 176 17.51 6.66 -1.96
C ALA A 176 16.04 6.55 -2.37
N ASN A 177 15.39 7.68 -2.63
CA ASN A 177 14.02 7.73 -3.12
C ASN A 177 13.86 7.07 -4.50
N ALA A 178 14.86 7.18 -5.38
CA ALA A 178 14.87 6.52 -6.68
C ALA A 178 14.93 4.99 -6.52
N PHE A 179 15.86 4.46 -5.72
CA PHE A 179 15.93 3.01 -5.45
C PHE A 179 14.69 2.49 -4.76
N PHE A 180 14.16 3.22 -3.77
CA PHE A 180 12.93 2.85 -3.08
C PHE A 180 11.76 2.74 -4.07
N SER A 181 11.60 3.74 -4.95
CA SER A 181 10.56 3.73 -5.99
C SER A 181 10.75 2.60 -7.00
N PHE A 182 12.00 2.32 -7.40
CA PHE A 182 12.33 1.19 -8.27
C PHE A 182 11.91 -0.15 -7.64
N PHE A 183 12.32 -0.41 -6.40
CA PHE A 183 11.95 -1.64 -5.70
C PHE A 183 10.45 -1.75 -5.45
N LYS A 184 9.76 -0.63 -5.17
CA LYS A 184 8.29 -0.59 -5.13
C LYS A 184 7.67 -1.07 -6.44
N ALA A 185 8.16 -0.58 -7.58
CA ALA A 185 7.66 -0.97 -8.90
C ALA A 185 7.90 -2.47 -9.17
N VAL A 186 9.09 -2.97 -8.85
CA VAL A 186 9.41 -4.40 -8.94
C VAL A 186 8.44 -5.23 -8.09
N GLY A 187 8.19 -4.83 -6.85
CA GLY A 187 7.24 -5.49 -5.96
C GLY A 187 5.83 -5.56 -6.55
N ASN A 188 5.31 -4.45 -7.08
CA ASN A 188 3.98 -4.41 -7.70
C ASN A 188 3.88 -5.31 -8.93
N ILE A 189 4.87 -5.25 -9.83
CA ILE A 189 4.91 -6.07 -11.04
C ILE A 189 4.93 -7.55 -10.67
N LEU A 190 5.80 -7.95 -9.74
CA LEU A 190 5.91 -9.34 -9.30
C LEU A 190 4.63 -9.81 -8.58
N GLY A 191 4.03 -8.96 -7.74
CA GLY A 191 2.80 -9.28 -7.01
C GLY A 191 1.59 -9.46 -7.93
N TYR A 192 1.36 -8.53 -8.86
CA TYR A 192 0.28 -8.65 -9.84
C TYR A 192 0.51 -9.81 -10.83
N ALA A 193 1.76 -10.06 -11.23
CA ALA A 193 2.12 -11.24 -12.02
C ALA A 193 1.79 -12.53 -11.26
N ALA A 194 2.15 -12.63 -9.98
CA ALA A 194 1.80 -13.77 -9.12
C ALA A 194 0.28 -13.95 -8.99
N GLY A 195 -0.48 -12.86 -8.82
CA GLY A 195 -1.94 -12.89 -8.78
C GLY A 195 -2.60 -13.33 -10.10
N SER A 196 -1.97 -13.02 -11.24
CA SER A 196 -2.45 -13.43 -12.57
C SER A 196 -2.19 -14.91 -12.89
N TYR A 197 -1.18 -15.51 -12.26
CA TYR A 197 -0.71 -16.86 -12.61
C TYR A 197 -1.51 -17.95 -11.89
N SER A 198 -1.90 -18.98 -12.64
CA SER A 198 -2.92 -19.96 -12.20
C SER A 198 -2.38 -21.22 -11.55
N ARG A 199 -1.08 -21.49 -11.64
CA ARG A 199 -0.47 -22.78 -11.28
C ARG A 199 0.56 -22.68 -10.14
N LEU A 200 0.57 -21.58 -9.40
CA LEU A 200 1.49 -21.39 -8.27
C LEU A 200 1.25 -22.42 -7.15
N PHE A 201 0.01 -22.89 -6.98
CA PHE A 201 -0.33 -23.96 -6.04
C PHE A 201 0.40 -25.30 -6.31
N LYS A 202 0.95 -25.52 -7.52
CA LYS A 202 1.75 -26.71 -7.82
C LYS A 202 3.14 -26.66 -7.18
N VAL A 203 3.69 -25.47 -6.97
CA VAL A 203 4.97 -25.27 -6.29
C VAL A 203 4.83 -25.56 -4.80
N PHE A 204 3.65 -25.27 -4.23
CA PHE A 204 3.33 -25.51 -2.82
C PHE A 204 2.12 -26.45 -2.68
N PRO A 205 2.28 -27.76 -2.96
CA PRO A 205 1.17 -28.71 -3.01
C PRO A 205 0.42 -28.85 -1.67
N PHE A 206 1.08 -28.54 -0.55
CA PHE A 206 0.45 -28.50 0.79
C PHE A 206 -0.63 -27.42 0.93
N SER A 207 -0.70 -26.45 0.02
CA SER A 207 -1.69 -25.36 0.06
C SER A 207 -3.11 -25.84 -0.28
N LYS A 208 -3.26 -27.00 -0.92
CA LYS A 208 -4.55 -27.58 -1.29
C LYS A 208 -5.06 -28.46 -0.14
N THR A 209 -6.14 -28.03 0.50
CA THR A 209 -6.81 -28.75 1.60
C THR A 209 -8.26 -29.06 1.23
N LYS A 210 -8.94 -29.91 2.01
CA LYS A 210 -10.35 -30.28 1.79
C LYS A 210 -11.32 -29.09 1.82
N ALA A 211 -10.96 -27.99 2.50
CA ALA A 211 -11.77 -26.77 2.64
C ALA A 211 -11.37 -25.66 1.63
N CYS A 212 -10.37 -25.92 0.78
CA CYS A 212 -9.66 -24.91 0.02
C CYS A 212 -9.62 -25.29 -1.47
N ASP A 213 -10.47 -24.63 -2.26
CA ASP A 213 -10.49 -24.79 -3.72
C ASP A 213 -9.19 -24.28 -4.38
N MET A 214 -9.01 -24.59 -5.67
CA MET A 214 -7.79 -24.24 -6.43
C MET A 214 -7.42 -22.76 -6.34
N TYR A 215 -8.40 -21.85 -6.34
CA TYR A 215 -8.17 -20.42 -6.16
C TYR A 215 -7.53 -20.09 -4.81
N ARG A 216 -8.12 -20.59 -3.73
CA ARG A 216 -7.66 -20.34 -2.35
C ARG A 216 -6.27 -20.94 -2.12
N ALA A 217 -5.99 -22.09 -2.72
CA ALA A 217 -4.65 -22.70 -2.68
C ALA A 217 -3.61 -21.87 -3.44
N ASN A 218 -3.99 -21.27 -4.57
CA ASN A 218 -3.12 -20.36 -5.33
C ASN A 218 -2.88 -19.05 -4.56
N LEU A 219 -3.90 -18.50 -3.91
CA LEU A 219 -3.80 -17.32 -3.05
C LEU A 219 -2.81 -17.56 -1.90
N LYS A 220 -2.94 -18.68 -1.17
CA LYS A 220 -2.00 -19.09 -0.12
C LYS A 220 -0.56 -19.15 -0.65
N SER A 221 -0.38 -19.72 -1.83
CA SER A 221 0.95 -19.84 -2.46
C SER A 221 1.57 -18.47 -2.74
N CYS A 222 0.79 -17.51 -3.26
CA CYS A 222 1.24 -16.13 -3.46
C CYS A 222 1.63 -15.47 -2.14
N PHE A 223 0.86 -15.69 -1.09
CA PHE A 223 1.13 -15.19 0.26
C PHE A 223 2.39 -15.77 0.89
N PHE A 224 2.70 -17.05 0.69
CA PHE A 224 3.97 -17.62 1.13
C PHE A 224 5.18 -16.99 0.44
N ILE A 225 5.07 -16.74 -0.87
CA ILE A 225 6.12 -16.01 -1.61
C ILE A 225 6.27 -14.59 -1.07
N ALA A 226 5.16 -13.91 -0.77
CA ALA A 226 5.18 -12.56 -0.19
C ALA A 226 5.92 -12.52 1.15
N ILE A 227 5.58 -13.43 2.07
CA ILE A 227 6.21 -13.55 3.39
C ILE A 227 7.70 -13.86 3.23
N PHE A 228 8.05 -14.85 2.40
CA PHE A 228 9.44 -15.25 2.19
C PHE A 228 10.27 -14.08 1.64
N LEU A 229 9.76 -13.40 0.62
CA LEU A 229 10.41 -12.23 0.04
C LEU A 229 10.56 -11.10 1.07
N LEU A 230 9.49 -10.73 1.78
CA LEU A 230 9.55 -9.68 2.79
C LEU A 230 10.52 -10.02 3.93
N LEU A 231 10.41 -11.20 4.54
CA LEU A 231 11.27 -11.61 5.64
C LEU A 231 12.73 -11.72 5.22
N SER A 232 13.01 -12.23 4.02
CA SER A 232 14.37 -12.32 3.49
C SER A 232 15.02 -10.94 3.33
N LEU A 233 14.32 -10.01 2.67
CA LEU A 233 14.81 -8.65 2.42
C LEU A 233 14.92 -7.83 3.71
N THR A 234 13.93 -7.93 4.59
CA THR A 234 13.96 -7.27 5.90
C THR A 234 15.08 -7.83 6.77
N THR A 235 15.22 -9.15 6.87
CA THR A 235 16.29 -9.76 7.67
C THR A 235 17.66 -9.39 7.13
N LEU A 236 17.86 -9.44 5.81
CA LEU A 236 19.09 -9.02 5.16
C LEU A 236 19.41 -7.54 5.45
N ALA A 237 18.44 -6.65 5.28
CA ALA A 237 18.62 -5.23 5.54
C ALA A 237 18.93 -4.94 7.00
N LEU A 238 18.16 -5.51 7.91
CA LEU A 238 18.35 -5.28 9.33
C LEU A 238 19.63 -5.93 9.84
N THR A 239 20.14 -7.02 9.27
CA THR A 239 21.40 -7.64 9.72
C THR A 239 22.64 -6.96 9.16
N LEU A 240 22.62 -6.58 7.87
CA LEU A 240 23.77 -5.96 7.19
C LEU A 240 23.90 -4.46 7.46
N VAL A 241 22.79 -3.77 7.74
CA VAL A 241 22.77 -2.33 7.99
C VAL A 241 22.59 -2.07 9.47
N ARG A 242 23.71 -1.89 10.17
CA ARG A 242 23.71 -1.34 11.51
C ARG A 242 23.50 0.17 11.43
N GLU A 243 22.55 0.65 12.23
CA GLU A 243 22.44 2.06 12.59
C GLU A 243 23.57 2.38 13.58
N ASN A 244 24.24 3.51 13.36
CA ASN A 244 25.13 4.06 14.36
C ASN A 244 24.26 4.85 15.33
N GLU A 245 24.48 4.70 16.64
CA GLU A 245 23.80 5.51 17.64
C GLU A 245 24.16 6.98 17.38
N LEU A 246 23.14 7.85 17.31
CA LEU A 246 23.35 9.29 17.31
C LEU A 246 24.03 9.69 18.63
N PRO A 247 24.98 10.65 18.64
CA PRO A 247 25.62 11.13 19.87
C PRO A 247 24.66 11.92 20.79
N GLU A 248 23.35 11.89 20.53
CA GLU A 248 22.34 12.75 21.13
C GLU A 248 22.17 12.55 22.65
N LYS A 249 22.63 11.40 23.18
CA LYS A 249 22.66 11.16 24.64
C LYS A 249 23.57 12.13 25.38
N GLU A 250 24.65 12.63 24.77
CA GLU A 250 25.50 13.64 25.41
C GLU A 250 24.89 15.05 25.35
N GLU A 251 24.27 15.44 24.23
CA GLU A 251 23.68 16.79 24.09
C GLU A 251 22.38 16.98 24.89
N LEU A 252 21.52 15.96 24.97
CA LEU A 252 20.29 16.04 25.77
C LEU A 252 20.59 16.05 27.28
N GLU A 253 21.58 15.29 27.77
CA GLU A 253 21.98 15.34 29.18
C GLU A 253 22.62 16.70 29.56
N ILE A 254 23.28 17.37 28.61
CA ILE A 254 23.82 18.72 28.82
C ILE A 254 22.68 19.75 28.85
N ASP A 255 21.73 19.68 27.91
CA ASP A 255 20.62 20.64 27.84
C ASP A 255 19.63 20.48 29.01
N GLU A 256 19.38 19.26 29.51
CA GLU A 256 18.54 19.01 30.70
C GLU A 256 19.20 19.52 31.99
N LYS A 257 20.53 19.41 32.11
CA LYS A 257 21.29 19.94 33.25
C LYS A 257 21.38 21.47 33.24
N LEU A 258 21.39 22.10 32.06
CA LEU A 258 21.48 23.56 31.92
C LEU A 258 20.13 24.28 32.00
N SER A 259 19.04 23.64 31.58
CA SER A 259 17.77 24.36 31.37
C SER A 259 16.78 24.34 32.54
N GLY A 260 16.98 23.54 33.60
CA GLY A 260 16.28 23.64 34.91
C GLY A 260 14.75 23.67 34.92
N ALA A 261 14.11 23.61 33.76
CA ALA A 261 12.70 23.79 33.54
C ALA A 261 12.18 22.48 32.95
N GLY A 262 11.37 21.76 33.73
CA GLY A 262 10.62 20.62 33.23
C GLY A 262 9.76 21.06 32.04
N LYS A 263 10.26 20.84 30.83
CA LYS A 263 9.49 21.02 29.59
C LYS A 263 8.29 20.08 29.71
N SER A 264 7.11 20.67 29.90
CA SER A 264 5.84 19.95 29.86
C SER A 264 5.79 19.20 28.54
N LYS A 265 5.91 17.86 28.59
CA LYS A 265 5.82 17.01 27.41
C LYS A 265 4.42 17.18 26.85
N VAL A 266 4.29 17.97 25.79
CA VAL A 266 3.02 18.14 25.10
C VAL A 266 2.60 16.73 24.66
N PRO A 267 1.37 16.28 24.96
CA PRO A 267 0.95 14.97 24.51
C PRO A 267 1.04 14.92 22.99
N PHE A 268 1.56 13.80 22.45
CA PHE A 268 1.79 13.55 21.02
C PHE A 268 0.67 14.08 20.09
N PHE A 269 -0.59 13.86 20.45
CA PHE A 269 -1.72 14.36 19.66
C PHE A 269 -1.82 15.89 19.65
N GLY A 270 -1.47 16.56 20.74
CA GLY A 270 -1.41 18.02 20.82
C GLY A 270 -0.40 18.64 19.85
N GLU A 271 0.75 18.00 19.66
CA GLU A 271 1.76 18.44 18.68
C GLU A 271 1.27 18.26 17.24
N ILE A 272 0.65 17.13 16.92
CA ILE A 272 0.05 16.88 15.59
C ILE A 272 -1.05 17.89 15.27
N PHE A 273 -1.97 18.13 16.22
CA PHE A 273 -3.05 19.08 16.02
C PHE A 273 -2.54 20.53 15.93
N GLY A 274 -1.44 20.86 16.61
CA GLY A 274 -0.73 22.12 16.44
C GLY A 274 -0.19 22.27 15.01
N ALA A 275 0.58 21.29 14.55
CA ALA A 275 1.19 21.30 13.22
C ALA A 275 0.16 21.38 12.08
N LEU A 276 -0.99 20.73 12.23
CA LEU A 276 -2.09 20.82 11.24
C LEU A 276 -2.65 22.24 11.13
N LYS A 277 -2.77 22.98 12.24
CA LYS A 277 -3.29 24.35 12.25
C LYS A 277 -2.35 25.33 11.56
N ASP A 278 -1.04 25.08 11.62
CA ASP A 278 -0.01 25.95 11.06
C ASP A 278 0.22 25.74 9.55
N LEU A 279 -0.55 24.85 8.91
CA LEU A 279 -0.39 24.58 7.48
C LEU A 279 -0.79 25.80 6.61
N PRO A 280 0.05 26.18 5.62
CA PRO A 280 -0.23 27.31 4.74
C PRO A 280 -1.41 27.01 3.82
N ARG A 281 -2.16 28.04 3.39
CA ARG A 281 -3.36 27.91 2.54
C ARG A 281 -3.16 27.03 1.29
N PRO A 282 -2.04 27.09 0.54
CA PRO A 282 -1.80 26.19 -0.58
C PRO A 282 -1.80 24.70 -0.20
N MET A 283 -1.32 24.35 1.00
CA MET A 283 -1.32 22.96 1.49
C MET A 283 -2.74 22.48 1.78
N TRP A 284 -3.59 23.32 2.38
CA TRP A 284 -5.01 23.00 2.57
C TRP A 284 -5.75 22.74 1.26
N ILE A 285 -5.49 23.56 0.23
CA ILE A 285 -6.06 23.36 -1.11
C ILE A 285 -5.55 22.02 -1.68
N LEU A 286 -4.25 21.74 -1.53
CA LEU A 286 -3.65 20.50 -2.01
C LEU A 286 -4.26 19.26 -1.34
N LEU A 287 -4.45 19.30 -0.02
CA LEU A 287 -5.10 18.22 0.75
C LEU A 287 -6.53 17.99 0.29
N LEU A 288 -7.30 19.06 0.06
CA LEU A 288 -8.67 18.97 -0.43
C LEU A 288 -8.75 18.34 -1.83
N VAL A 289 -7.94 18.83 -2.77
CA VAL A 289 -7.89 18.28 -4.14
C VAL A 289 -7.44 16.82 -4.13
N THR A 290 -6.47 16.48 -3.28
CA THR A 290 -6.01 15.10 -3.10
C THR A 290 -7.12 14.22 -2.55
N CYS A 291 -7.86 14.67 -1.53
CA CYS A 291 -9.01 13.97 -0.96
C CYS A 291 -10.06 13.67 -2.04
N LEU A 292 -10.47 14.67 -2.83
CA LEU A 292 -11.44 14.50 -3.90
C LEU A 292 -10.95 13.56 -5.00
N ASN A 293 -9.68 13.62 -5.38
CA ASN A 293 -9.09 12.70 -6.35
C ASN A 293 -9.12 11.25 -5.84
N TRP A 294 -8.81 11.03 -4.56
CA TRP A 294 -8.85 9.68 -3.98
C TRP A 294 -10.25 9.09 -3.88
N ILE A 295 -11.31 9.92 -3.76
CA ILE A 295 -12.71 9.44 -3.85
C ILE A 295 -12.96 8.72 -5.19
N ALA A 296 -12.32 9.13 -6.28
CA ALA A 296 -12.43 8.45 -7.57
C ALA A 296 -11.63 7.13 -7.62
N TRP A 297 -10.45 7.09 -6.99
CA TRP A 297 -9.55 5.93 -7.01
C TRP A 297 -9.99 4.79 -6.09
N PHE A 298 -10.57 5.09 -4.92
CA PHE A 298 -10.94 4.07 -3.95
C PHE A 298 -11.90 3.01 -4.51
N PRO A 299 -13.03 3.37 -5.15
CA PRO A 299 -13.92 2.38 -5.75
C PRO A 299 -13.23 1.52 -6.78
N PHE A 300 -12.36 2.11 -7.61
CA PHE A 300 -11.59 1.36 -8.60
C PHE A 300 -10.66 0.36 -7.91
N PHE A 301 -9.78 0.78 -7.00
CA PHE A 301 -8.83 -0.11 -6.33
C PHE A 301 -9.46 -1.22 -5.50
N LEU A 302 -10.64 -0.98 -4.93
CA LEU A 302 -11.33 -1.99 -4.12
C LEU A 302 -12.03 -3.04 -4.99
N TYR A 303 -12.52 -2.66 -6.18
CA TYR A 303 -13.44 -3.47 -6.95
C TYR A 303 -12.99 -3.78 -8.38
N ASP A 304 -11.82 -3.34 -8.82
CA ASP A 304 -11.33 -3.50 -10.20
C ASP A 304 -11.29 -4.97 -10.69
N THR A 305 -10.71 -5.87 -9.90
CA THR A 305 -10.56 -7.29 -10.20
C THR A 305 -11.87 -8.04 -10.04
N ASP A 306 -12.71 -7.62 -9.10
CA ASP A 306 -14.08 -8.14 -8.93
C ASP A 306 -14.97 -7.70 -10.11
N TRP A 307 -14.82 -6.47 -10.58
CA TRP A 307 -15.49 -5.92 -11.77
C TRP A 307 -15.09 -6.70 -13.02
N MET A 308 -13.79 -6.97 -13.21
CA MET A 308 -13.33 -7.83 -14.30
C MET A 308 -13.95 -9.24 -14.21
N ALA A 309 -14.07 -9.79 -13.00
CA ALA A 309 -14.63 -11.12 -12.78
C ALA A 309 -16.13 -11.21 -13.06
N LYS A 310 -16.91 -10.28 -12.53
CA LYS A 310 -18.38 -10.30 -12.61
C LYS A 310 -18.91 -9.65 -13.88
N GLU A 311 -18.49 -8.43 -14.14
CA GLU A 311 -19.09 -7.62 -15.19
C GLU A 311 -18.53 -7.99 -16.56
N VAL A 312 -17.20 -8.08 -16.65
CA VAL A 312 -16.53 -8.40 -17.93
C VAL A 312 -16.63 -9.89 -18.25
N PHE A 313 -16.35 -10.76 -17.28
CA PHE A 313 -16.34 -12.21 -17.50
C PHE A 313 -17.69 -12.90 -17.25
N GLY A 314 -18.67 -12.23 -16.63
CA GLY A 314 -19.97 -12.84 -16.29
C GLY A 314 -19.88 -13.87 -15.16
N GLY A 315 -18.76 -13.95 -14.43
CA GLY A 315 -18.53 -14.93 -13.39
C GLY A 315 -19.35 -14.65 -12.13
N GLN A 316 -19.87 -15.71 -11.51
CA GLN A 316 -20.54 -15.62 -10.21
C GLN A 316 -19.62 -16.07 -9.08
N VAL A 317 -19.72 -15.42 -7.92
CA VAL A 317 -18.95 -15.81 -6.73
C VAL A 317 -19.32 -17.23 -6.34
N GLY A 318 -18.34 -18.13 -6.32
CA GLY A 318 -18.55 -19.56 -6.04
C GLY A 318 -18.80 -20.43 -7.28
N ASP A 319 -18.84 -19.85 -8.48
CA ASP A 319 -18.57 -20.54 -9.74
C ASP A 319 -17.09 -20.37 -10.12
N ALA A 320 -16.31 -21.43 -9.87
CA ALA A 320 -14.85 -21.37 -9.91
C ALA A 320 -14.28 -21.17 -11.32
N LYS A 321 -15.05 -21.31 -12.40
CA LYS A 321 -14.46 -21.29 -13.76
C LYS A 321 -14.29 -19.88 -14.29
N LEU A 322 -15.38 -19.13 -14.46
CA LEU A 322 -15.34 -17.80 -15.08
C LEU A 322 -14.91 -16.70 -14.11
N TYR A 323 -15.33 -16.78 -12.85
CA TYR A 323 -14.98 -15.79 -11.84
C TYR A 323 -13.47 -15.75 -11.61
N ASP A 324 -12.84 -16.92 -11.40
CA ASP A 324 -11.39 -17.03 -11.21
C ASP A 324 -10.60 -16.53 -12.43
N LEU A 325 -11.08 -16.84 -13.64
CA LEU A 325 -10.45 -16.36 -14.89
C LEU A 325 -10.51 -14.84 -14.99
N GLY A 326 -11.63 -14.23 -14.63
CA GLY A 326 -11.77 -12.78 -14.67
C GLY A 326 -10.98 -12.07 -13.58
N VAL A 327 -10.91 -12.61 -12.35
CA VAL A 327 -10.01 -12.07 -11.30
C VAL A 327 -8.56 -12.07 -11.77
N ARG A 328 -8.10 -13.16 -12.40
CA ARG A 328 -6.74 -13.26 -12.96
C ARG A 328 -6.50 -12.28 -14.11
N ALA A 329 -7.50 -12.10 -14.97
CA ALA A 329 -7.43 -11.08 -16.03
C ALA A 329 -7.38 -9.67 -15.44
N GLY A 330 -8.07 -9.41 -14.32
CA GLY A 330 -8.00 -8.15 -13.59
C GLY A 330 -6.60 -7.91 -13.01
N ALA A 331 -6.00 -8.94 -12.39
CA ALA A 331 -4.62 -8.89 -11.91
C ALA A 331 -3.62 -8.63 -13.05
N LEU A 332 -3.84 -9.23 -14.23
CA LEU A 332 -3.07 -8.90 -15.44
C LEU A 332 -3.29 -7.44 -15.88
N GLY A 333 -4.52 -6.93 -15.78
CA GLY A 333 -4.80 -5.51 -16.00
C GLY A 333 -3.99 -4.61 -15.07
N LEU A 334 -3.94 -4.92 -13.77
CA LEU A 334 -3.16 -4.17 -12.77
C LEU A 334 -1.65 -4.25 -13.01
N LEU A 335 -1.17 -5.38 -13.54
CA LEU A 335 0.19 -5.52 -14.01
C LEU A 335 0.48 -4.53 -15.16
N LEU A 336 -0.36 -4.49 -16.19
CA LEU A 336 -0.23 -3.56 -17.32
C LEU A 336 -0.33 -2.10 -16.85
N GLN A 337 -1.26 -1.80 -15.93
CA GLN A 337 -1.39 -0.50 -15.29
C GLN A 337 -0.09 -0.08 -14.60
N SER A 338 0.53 -0.99 -13.85
CA SER A 338 1.78 -0.71 -13.13
C SER A 338 2.95 -0.44 -14.07
N VAL A 339 3.00 -1.15 -15.21
CA VAL A 339 4.01 -0.91 -16.26
C VAL A 339 3.82 0.49 -16.86
N VAL A 340 2.60 0.82 -17.30
CA VAL A 340 2.31 2.16 -17.87
C VAL A 340 2.58 3.26 -16.86
N LEU A 341 2.16 3.06 -15.60
CA LEU A 341 2.46 3.98 -14.51
C LEU A 341 3.96 4.21 -14.38
N GLY A 342 4.77 3.15 -14.35
CA GLY A 342 6.23 3.24 -14.23
C GLY A 342 6.85 4.08 -15.35
N PHE A 343 6.46 3.83 -16.61
CA PHE A 343 6.91 4.63 -17.74
C PHE A 343 6.44 6.08 -17.65
N MET A 344 5.17 6.30 -17.29
CA MET A 344 4.62 7.65 -17.15
C MET A 344 5.28 8.44 -16.03
N SER A 345 5.63 7.80 -14.90
CA SER A 345 6.35 8.43 -13.79
C SER A 345 7.69 9.03 -14.22
N LEU A 346 8.41 8.38 -15.14
CA LEU A 346 9.65 8.93 -15.72
C LEU A 346 9.38 10.15 -16.62
N GLY A 347 8.23 10.20 -17.28
CA GLY A 347 7.81 11.26 -18.19
C GLY A 347 7.10 12.45 -17.55
N VAL A 348 6.67 12.37 -16.29
CA VAL A 348 5.84 13.41 -15.64
C VAL A 348 6.48 14.80 -15.69
N GLU A 349 7.79 14.91 -15.41
CA GLU A 349 8.49 16.19 -15.42
C GLU A 349 8.55 16.79 -16.83
N PHE A 350 8.86 15.97 -17.83
CA PHE A 350 8.93 16.39 -19.23
C PHE A 350 7.56 16.84 -19.76
N LEU A 351 6.51 16.04 -19.52
CA LEU A 351 5.14 16.40 -19.87
C LEU A 351 4.68 17.66 -19.13
N GLY A 352 5.04 17.78 -17.85
CA GLY A 352 4.74 18.95 -17.03
C GLY A 352 5.32 20.23 -17.63
N LYS A 353 6.58 20.21 -18.07
CA LYS A 353 7.21 21.35 -18.75
C LYS A 353 6.51 21.68 -20.08
N LYS A 354 6.17 20.66 -20.88
CA LYS A 354 5.53 20.84 -22.20
C LYS A 354 4.10 21.38 -22.12
N ILE A 355 3.34 21.01 -21.10
CA ILE A 355 1.91 21.34 -20.94
C ILE A 355 1.71 22.64 -20.10
N GLY A 356 2.80 23.30 -19.69
CA GLY A 356 2.75 24.58 -18.97
C GLY A 356 2.59 24.44 -17.45
N GLY A 357 3.12 23.37 -16.87
CA GLY A 357 3.30 23.18 -15.43
C GLY A 357 2.57 21.97 -14.84
N ALA A 358 3.01 21.53 -13.65
CA ALA A 358 2.47 20.38 -12.95
C ALA A 358 0.97 20.51 -12.60
N LYS A 359 0.51 21.73 -12.28
CA LYS A 359 -0.92 22.00 -11.97
C LYS A 359 -1.83 21.72 -13.17
N ARG A 360 -1.45 22.17 -14.38
CA ARG A 360 -2.21 21.94 -15.62
C ARG A 360 -2.20 20.47 -16.00
N LEU A 361 -1.04 19.82 -15.91
CA LEU A 361 -0.91 18.37 -16.15
C LEU A 361 -1.83 17.58 -15.22
N TRP A 362 -1.85 17.90 -13.92
CA TRP A 362 -2.73 17.24 -12.96
C TRP A 362 -4.21 17.43 -13.29
N GLY A 363 -4.62 18.66 -13.62
CA GLY A 363 -5.99 18.96 -14.05
C GLY A 363 -6.42 18.14 -15.26
N ILE A 364 -5.60 18.12 -16.33
CA ILE A 364 -5.87 17.34 -17.55
C ILE A 364 -6.02 15.86 -17.25
N LEU A 365 -5.13 15.30 -16.43
CA LEU A 365 -5.17 13.87 -16.12
C LEU A 365 -6.32 13.48 -15.19
N ASN A 366 -6.87 14.39 -14.38
CA ASN A 366 -8.13 14.13 -13.69
C ASN A 366 -9.31 14.01 -14.68
N PHE A 367 -9.31 14.76 -15.79
CA PHE A 367 -10.30 14.54 -16.86
C PHE A 367 -10.08 13.19 -17.56
N VAL A 368 -8.84 12.80 -17.82
CA VAL A 368 -8.52 11.47 -18.37
C VAL A 368 -9.01 10.37 -17.41
N LEU A 369 -8.77 10.51 -16.11
CA LEU A 369 -9.30 9.60 -15.09
C LEU A 369 -10.84 9.49 -15.18
N ALA A 370 -11.54 10.62 -15.22
CA ALA A 370 -13.00 10.64 -15.32
C ALA A 370 -13.50 9.93 -16.59
N ILE A 371 -12.85 10.16 -17.74
CA ILE A 371 -13.16 9.48 -19.00
C ILE A 371 -12.92 7.97 -18.86
N CYS A 372 -11.77 7.56 -18.33
CA CYS A 372 -11.48 6.14 -18.14
C CYS A 372 -12.49 5.47 -17.19
N LEU A 373 -12.87 6.12 -16.10
CA LEU A 373 -13.90 5.59 -15.20
C LEU A 373 -15.26 5.50 -15.90
N ALA A 374 -15.64 6.48 -16.73
CA ALA A 374 -16.87 6.39 -17.53
C ALA A 374 -16.81 5.25 -18.58
N MET A 375 -15.64 4.99 -19.18
CA MET A 375 -15.44 3.89 -20.12
C MET A 375 -15.66 2.51 -19.49
N THR A 376 -15.54 2.36 -18.16
CA THR A 376 -15.88 1.09 -17.48
C THR A 376 -17.34 0.69 -17.71
N ILE A 377 -18.26 1.66 -17.78
CA ILE A 377 -19.68 1.43 -18.06
C ILE A 377 -19.84 0.92 -19.50
N LEU A 378 -19.11 1.50 -20.46
CA LEU A 378 -19.16 1.06 -21.86
C LEU A 378 -18.62 -0.35 -22.02
N VAL A 379 -17.48 -0.67 -21.40
CA VAL A 379 -16.92 -2.04 -21.41
C VAL A 379 -17.90 -3.03 -20.77
N THR A 380 -18.56 -2.65 -19.68
CA THR A 380 -19.58 -3.46 -19.01
C THR A 380 -20.75 -3.77 -19.95
N LYS A 381 -21.33 -2.75 -20.60
CA LYS A 381 -22.43 -2.94 -21.57
C LYS A 381 -22.02 -3.74 -22.79
N MET A 382 -20.80 -3.56 -23.28
CA MET A 382 -20.26 -4.36 -24.38
C MET A 382 -20.06 -5.82 -23.96
N ALA A 383 -19.58 -6.06 -22.74
CA ALA A 383 -19.44 -7.39 -22.18
C ALA A 383 -20.80 -8.09 -22.11
N GLU A 384 -21.80 -7.45 -21.49
CA GLU A 384 -23.18 -7.94 -21.40
C GLU A 384 -23.76 -8.32 -22.77
N LYS A 385 -23.63 -7.44 -23.77
CA LYS A 385 -24.14 -7.70 -25.14
C LYS A 385 -23.41 -8.86 -25.83
N SER A 386 -22.13 -9.07 -25.48
CA SER A 386 -21.29 -10.11 -26.09
C SER A 386 -21.37 -11.47 -25.39
N ARG A 387 -22.13 -11.59 -24.29
CA ARG A 387 -22.28 -12.85 -23.55
C ARG A 387 -22.97 -13.90 -24.44
N GLY A 388 -22.26 -15.00 -24.68
CA GLY A 388 -22.76 -16.15 -25.42
C GLY A 388 -22.73 -17.42 -24.56
N HIS A 389 -23.48 -18.43 -24.95
CA HIS A 389 -23.45 -19.76 -24.33
C HIS A 389 -22.82 -20.76 -25.31
N ASP A 390 -22.07 -21.72 -24.79
CA ASP A 390 -21.55 -22.82 -25.59
C ASP A 390 -22.67 -23.80 -25.96
N ALA A 391 -22.33 -24.82 -26.76
CA ALA A 391 -23.29 -25.84 -27.19
C ALA A 391 -23.91 -26.64 -26.02
N ALA A 392 -23.31 -26.59 -24.83
CA ALA A 392 -23.81 -27.22 -23.61
C ALA A 392 -24.63 -26.25 -22.73
N GLY A 393 -24.89 -25.01 -23.20
CA GLY A 393 -25.60 -23.99 -22.44
C GLY A 393 -24.77 -23.35 -21.32
N THR A 394 -23.46 -23.58 -21.28
CA THR A 394 -22.56 -22.95 -20.31
C THR A 394 -22.16 -21.57 -20.80
N LEU A 395 -22.19 -20.57 -19.92
CA LEU A 395 -21.75 -19.22 -20.26
C LEU A 395 -20.30 -19.24 -20.75
N MET A 396 -20.04 -18.62 -21.90
CA MET A 396 -18.70 -18.44 -22.44
C MET A 396 -18.06 -17.17 -21.88
N GLY A 397 -16.74 -17.16 -21.82
CA GLY A 397 -15.98 -15.96 -21.49
C GLY A 397 -16.19 -14.82 -22.50
N PRO A 398 -15.72 -13.61 -22.17
CA PRO A 398 -15.91 -12.44 -23.01
C PRO A 398 -15.20 -12.60 -24.35
N THR A 399 -15.74 -11.96 -25.38
CA THR A 399 -15.07 -11.89 -26.68
C THR A 399 -13.67 -11.28 -26.55
N PRO A 400 -12.70 -11.64 -27.42
CA PRO A 400 -11.35 -11.10 -27.36
C PRO A 400 -11.33 -9.56 -27.38
N GLY A 401 -12.21 -8.93 -28.17
CA GLY A 401 -12.30 -7.47 -28.26
C GLY A 401 -12.69 -6.80 -26.94
N VAL A 402 -13.69 -7.34 -26.23
CA VAL A 402 -14.11 -6.83 -24.91
C VAL A 402 -13.00 -7.01 -23.88
N LYS A 403 -12.38 -8.20 -23.85
CA LYS A 403 -11.27 -8.48 -22.93
C LYS A 403 -10.08 -7.55 -23.17
N ILE A 404 -9.68 -7.35 -24.43
CA ILE A 404 -8.59 -6.44 -24.80
C ILE A 404 -8.96 -5.00 -24.43
N GLY A 405 -10.19 -4.56 -24.70
CA GLY A 405 -10.68 -3.24 -24.31
C GLY A 405 -10.61 -3.00 -22.80
N ALA A 406 -11.01 -3.99 -21.99
CA ALA A 406 -10.89 -3.92 -20.53
C ALA A 406 -9.42 -3.81 -20.08
N LEU A 407 -8.51 -4.62 -20.64
CA LEU A 407 -7.08 -4.57 -20.31
C LEU A 407 -6.42 -3.25 -20.73
N LEU A 408 -6.77 -2.71 -21.89
CA LEU A 408 -6.32 -1.40 -22.35
C LEU A 408 -6.80 -0.29 -21.43
N LEU A 409 -8.02 -0.41 -20.89
CA LEU A 409 -8.55 0.55 -19.93
C LEU A 409 -7.74 0.56 -18.62
N PHE A 410 -7.39 -0.62 -18.08
CA PHE A 410 -6.49 -0.72 -16.93
C PHE A 410 -5.13 -0.08 -17.21
N ALA A 411 -4.53 -0.39 -18.37
CA ALA A 411 -3.25 0.17 -18.79
C ALA A 411 -3.33 1.71 -18.88
N ALA A 412 -4.38 2.25 -19.50
CA ALA A 412 -4.59 3.69 -19.64
C ALA A 412 -4.76 4.40 -18.29
N LEU A 413 -5.44 3.77 -17.32
CA LEU A 413 -5.55 4.28 -15.95
C LEU A 413 -4.19 4.40 -15.23
N GLY A 414 -3.14 3.72 -15.71
CA GLY A 414 -1.79 3.90 -15.18
C GLY A 414 -1.25 5.32 -15.39
N ILE A 415 -1.72 6.02 -16.43
CA ILE A 415 -1.31 7.39 -16.77
C ILE A 415 -1.74 8.41 -15.69
N PRO A 416 -3.04 8.59 -15.40
CA PRO A 416 -3.46 9.52 -14.35
C PRO A 416 -3.00 9.08 -12.95
N LEU A 417 -2.79 7.78 -12.74
CA LEU A 417 -2.28 7.27 -11.46
C LEU A 417 -0.82 7.70 -11.20
N ALA A 418 0.04 7.67 -12.23
CA ALA A 418 1.43 8.13 -12.12
C ALA A 418 1.55 9.59 -11.64
N VAL A 419 0.63 10.44 -12.10
CA VAL A 419 0.56 11.84 -11.71
C VAL A 419 -0.05 12.02 -10.32
N THR A 420 -1.07 11.24 -9.98
CA THR A 420 -1.67 11.23 -8.63
C THR A 420 -0.62 10.90 -7.56
N PHE A 421 0.34 10.02 -7.86
CA PHE A 421 1.42 9.67 -6.92
C PHE A 421 2.60 10.64 -6.90
N SER A 422 2.80 11.45 -7.95
CA SER A 422 4.00 12.29 -8.08
C SER A 422 3.74 13.77 -7.78
N ILE A 423 2.66 14.33 -8.33
CA ILE A 423 2.44 15.79 -8.35
C ILE A 423 2.10 16.37 -6.97
N PRO A 424 1.27 15.73 -6.11
CA PRO A 424 0.99 16.30 -4.81
C PRO A 424 2.24 16.52 -3.96
N PHE A 425 3.17 15.55 -3.94
CA PHE A 425 4.43 15.70 -3.20
C PHE A 425 5.31 16.80 -3.78
N ALA A 426 5.39 16.92 -5.10
CA ALA A 426 6.16 17.97 -5.76
C ALA A 426 5.56 19.38 -5.59
N LEU A 427 4.26 19.50 -5.31
CA LEU A 427 3.60 20.77 -5.00
C LEU A 427 3.65 21.13 -3.51
N ALA A 428 3.94 20.14 -2.65
CA ALA A 428 4.09 20.32 -1.21
C ALA A 428 5.52 20.71 -0.80
N SER A 429 6.53 20.31 -1.59
CA SER A 429 7.94 20.74 -1.49
C SER A 429 8.16 22.10 -2.13
#